data_AF-A0A8X6FNS8-F1
#
_entry.id   AF-A0A8X6FNS8-F1
#
_cell.length_a   1.000
_cell.length_b   1.000
_cell.length_c   1.000
_cell.angle_alpha   90.00
_cell.angle_beta   90.00
_cell.angle_gamma   90.00
#
_symmetry.space_group_name_H-M   'P 1'
#
loop_
_entity.id
_entity.type
_entity.pdbx_description
1 polymer ?
#
loop_
_entity_poly.entity_id
_entity_poly.type
_entity_poly.pdbx_seq_one_letter_code
_entity_poly.pdbx_strand_id
1 'polypeptide(L)'
;MCIKKHGEFPVCPHAGGVGLCELVQHLAAWDYISVSGSFDKRMVEYVEHLHEHFETPVTIRKGRYMLPLRPGYSTKMKDKTIEDYQYPDGNVWKEMF
;
A
#
# COMPACT_ATOMS: atom_id res chain seq x y z
N MET A 1 -4.04 11.23 8.19
CA MET A 1 -4.36 9.95 8.86
C MET A 1 -4.08 10.12 10.35
N CYS A 2 -5.06 10.64 11.09
CA CYS A 2 -5.17 10.66 12.56
C CYS A 2 -6.35 11.58 12.92
N ILE A 3 -7.51 11.00 13.26
CA ILE A 3 -8.50 11.71 14.08
C ILE A 3 -8.47 11.04 15.45
N LYS A 4 -7.37 11.25 16.16
CA LYS A 4 -7.32 11.06 17.62
C LYS A 4 -6.79 12.33 18.28
N LYS A 5 -7.25 13.49 17.79
CA LYS A 5 -7.09 14.77 18.51
C LYS A 5 -8.41 15.31 19.06
N HIS A 6 -9.56 14.87 18.52
CA HIS A 6 -10.86 15.45 18.86
C HIS A 6 -12.04 14.44 19.00
N GLY A 7 -11.84 13.12 18.83
CA GLY A 7 -12.90 12.11 19.00
C GLY A 7 -12.47 10.69 18.66
N GLU A 8 -13.28 9.68 19.04
CA GLU A 8 -13.03 8.26 18.77
C GLU A 8 -13.60 7.80 17.42
N PHE A 9 -13.09 8.35 16.32
CA PHE A 9 -13.53 7.94 14.97
C PHE A 9 -12.61 6.86 14.40
N PRO A 10 -13.15 5.71 13.95
CA PRO A 10 -12.34 4.69 13.29
C PRO A 10 -11.80 5.22 11.95
N VAL A 11 -10.57 4.84 11.63
CA VAL A 11 -9.93 5.14 10.35
C VAL A 11 -9.88 3.85 9.54
N CYS A 12 -10.46 3.89 8.34
CA CYS A 12 -10.38 2.80 7.37
C CYS A 12 -9.64 3.31 6.13
N PRO A 13 -8.31 3.12 6.02
CA PRO A 13 -7.54 3.70 4.95
C PRO A 13 -7.93 3.15 3.57
N HIS A 14 -8.07 4.06 2.60
CA HIS A 14 -8.18 3.73 1.18
C HIS A 14 -6.85 3.14 0.68
N ALA A 15 -6.96 2.15 -0.20
CA ALA A 15 -5.83 1.46 -0.82
C ALA A 15 -6.16 1.09 -2.29
N GLY A 16 -5.38 0.19 -2.87
CA GLY A 16 -5.49 -0.17 -4.29
C GLY A 16 -4.75 0.80 -5.20
N GLY A 17 -5.23 0.97 -6.43
CA GLY A 17 -4.50 1.73 -7.44
C GLY A 17 -3.08 1.20 -7.64
N VAL A 18 -2.12 2.10 -7.88
CA VAL A 18 -0.71 1.74 -8.02
C VAL A 18 0.01 2.02 -6.70
N GLY A 19 0.31 0.98 -5.92
CA GLY A 19 1.17 1.09 -4.74
C GLY A 19 0.50 1.55 -3.45
N LEU A 20 -0.77 1.95 -3.43
CA LEU A 20 -1.35 2.49 -2.19
C LEU A 20 -1.42 1.43 -1.08
N CYS A 21 -1.65 0.16 -1.43
CA CYS A 21 -1.55 -0.95 -0.49
C CYS A 21 -0.16 -1.01 0.17
N GLU A 22 0.90 -0.88 -0.61
CA GLU A 22 2.30 -0.95 -0.18
C GLU A 22 2.62 0.15 0.84
N LEU A 23 2.10 1.36 0.64
CA LEU A 23 2.36 2.51 1.51
C LEU A 23 1.45 2.50 2.74
N VAL A 24 0.13 2.36 2.54
CA VAL A 24 -0.86 2.65 3.58
C VAL A 24 -0.87 1.64 4.73
N GLN A 25 -0.40 0.41 4.48
CA GLN A 25 -0.21 -0.62 5.52
C GLN A 25 0.67 -0.13 6.67
N HIS A 26 1.68 0.70 6.38
CA HIS A 26 2.60 1.24 7.39
C HIS A 26 1.91 2.24 8.30
N LEU A 27 1.06 3.11 7.74
CA LEU A 27 0.29 4.08 8.52
C LEU A 27 -0.77 3.40 9.38
N ALA A 28 -1.43 2.37 8.87
CA ALA A 28 -2.37 1.55 9.63
C ALA A 28 -1.67 0.81 10.78
N ALA A 29 -0.47 0.27 10.53
CA ALA A 29 0.34 -0.37 11.55
C ALA A 29 0.77 0.61 12.65
N TRP A 30 1.25 1.79 12.25
CA TRP A 30 1.63 2.84 13.19
C TRP A 30 0.45 3.35 14.01
N ASP A 31 -0.73 3.53 13.40
CA ASP A 31 -1.95 3.90 14.11
C ASP A 31 -2.27 2.85 15.19
N TYR A 32 -2.28 1.57 14.83
CA TYR A 32 -2.53 0.50 15.80
C TYR A 32 -1.50 0.49 16.95
N ILE A 33 -0.21 0.60 16.64
CA ILE A 33 0.86 0.49 17.64
C ILE A 33 0.94 1.72 18.55
N SER A 34 0.83 2.92 17.98
CA SER A 34 1.23 4.17 18.65
C SER A 34 0.07 5.12 18.96
N VAL A 35 -1.12 4.91 18.39
CA VAL A 35 -2.23 5.88 18.45
C VAL A 35 -3.51 5.25 18.96
N SER A 36 -4.10 4.33 18.20
CA SER A 36 -5.43 3.76 18.46
C SER A 36 -5.40 2.55 19.37
N GLY A 37 -4.41 1.66 19.26
CA GLY A 37 -4.34 0.42 20.05
C GLY A 37 -5.44 -0.60 19.74
N SER A 38 -6.24 -0.41 18.68
CA SER A 38 -7.46 -1.18 18.44
C SER A 38 -7.70 -1.51 16.97
N PHE A 39 -8.25 -2.69 16.72
CA PHE A 39 -8.81 -3.10 15.43
C PHE A 39 -10.34 -2.92 15.36
N ASP A 40 -11.00 -2.50 16.44
CA ASP A 40 -12.46 -2.37 16.46
C ASP A 40 -12.91 -1.38 15.38
N LYS A 41 -13.87 -1.82 14.54
CA LYS A 41 -14.43 -1.03 13.42
C LYS A 41 -13.38 -0.44 12.48
N ARG A 42 -12.20 -1.05 12.37
CA ARG A 42 -11.08 -0.61 11.54
C ARG A 42 -10.68 -1.70 10.56
N MET A 43 -10.43 -1.30 9.33
CA MET A 43 -9.99 -2.17 8.26
C MET A 43 -9.14 -1.37 7.27
N VAL A 44 -8.20 -2.02 6.60
CA VAL A 44 -7.44 -1.44 5.50
C VAL A 44 -7.97 -2.05 4.23
N GLU A 45 -8.32 -1.22 3.25
CA GLU A 45 -8.74 -1.70 1.94
C GLU A 45 -7.63 -2.52 1.28
N TYR A 46 -8.00 -3.47 0.42
CA TYR A 46 -7.08 -4.26 -0.38
C TYR A 46 -7.68 -4.51 -1.76
N VAL A 47 -6.85 -4.41 -2.80
CA VAL A 47 -7.18 -4.73 -4.18
C VAL A 47 -5.97 -5.44 -4.77
N GLU A 48 -6.18 -6.62 -5.36
CA GLU A 48 -5.12 -7.46 -5.93
C GLU A 48 -4.72 -6.97 -7.33
N HIS A 49 -4.08 -5.80 -7.42
CA HIS A 49 -3.66 -5.21 -8.70
C HIS A 49 -2.26 -4.60 -8.55
N LEU A 50 -1.37 -4.87 -9.52
CA LEU A 50 -0.09 -4.18 -9.75
C LEU A 50 0.98 -4.35 -8.65
N HIS A 51 0.78 -5.23 -7.66
CA HIS A 51 1.77 -5.53 -6.62
C HIS A 51 3.07 -6.11 -7.19
N GLU A 52 2.98 -6.85 -8.29
CA GLU A 52 4.11 -7.45 -9.00
C GLU A 52 5.15 -6.42 -9.46
N HIS A 53 4.78 -5.15 -9.52
CA HIS A 53 5.67 -4.06 -9.92
C HIS A 53 6.54 -3.50 -8.80
N PHE A 54 6.31 -3.90 -7.54
CA PHE A 54 7.04 -3.42 -6.37
C PHE A 54 8.10 -4.44 -5.91
N GLU A 55 9.19 -3.95 -5.33
CA GLU A 55 10.24 -4.81 -4.75
C GLU A 55 9.83 -5.43 -3.41
N THR A 56 8.88 -4.79 -2.72
CA THR A 56 8.34 -5.24 -1.43
C THR A 56 6.81 -5.20 -1.49
N PRO A 57 6.19 -6.11 -2.27
CA PRO A 57 4.74 -6.17 -2.42
C PRO A 57 4.08 -6.49 -1.07
N VAL A 58 2.83 -6.07 -0.91
CA VAL A 58 2.05 -6.45 0.27
C VAL A 58 1.85 -7.96 0.36
N THR A 59 1.83 -8.48 1.58
CA THR A 59 1.52 -9.91 1.83
C THR A 59 0.23 -10.01 2.61
N ILE A 60 -0.77 -10.67 2.04
CA ILE A 60 -2.04 -10.96 2.72
C ILE A 60 -2.04 -12.40 3.22
N ARG A 61 -2.34 -12.60 4.50
CA ARG A 61 -2.53 -13.93 5.10
C ARG A 61 -3.85 -13.98 5.85
N LYS A 62 -4.74 -14.89 5.46
CA LYS A 62 -6.08 -15.06 6.05
C LYS A 62 -6.85 -13.72 6.15
N GLY A 63 -6.81 -12.92 5.08
CA GLY A 63 -7.49 -11.62 5.01
C GLY A 63 -6.86 -10.51 5.86
N ARG A 64 -5.59 -10.63 6.25
CA ARG A 64 -4.87 -9.62 7.03
C ARG A 64 -3.55 -9.25 6.37
N TYR A 65 -3.21 -7.96 6.43
CA TYR A 65 -1.90 -7.46 6.06
C TYR A 65 -0.82 -8.01 7.00
N MET A 66 0.25 -8.53 6.42
CA MET A 66 1.48 -8.89 7.12
C MET A 66 2.49 -7.77 6.92
N LEU A 67 2.99 -7.20 8.02
CA LEU A 67 3.91 -6.08 7.94
C LEU A 67 5.21 -6.46 7.23
N PRO A 68 5.72 -5.59 6.34
CA PRO A 68 6.96 -5.84 5.63
C PRO A 68 8.14 -5.85 6.60
N LEU A 69 9.11 -6.74 6.34
CA LEU A 69 10.35 -6.84 7.12
C LEU A 69 11.50 -6.03 6.51
N ARG A 70 11.41 -5.68 5.22
CA ARG A 70 12.41 -4.85 4.56
C ARG A 70 12.31 -3.40 5.05
N PRO A 71 13.45 -2.74 5.30
CA PRO A 71 13.46 -1.31 5.60
C PRO A 71 12.86 -0.47 4.48
N GLY A 72 12.27 0.66 4.84
CA GLY A 72 11.68 1.62 3.91
C GLY A 72 10.16 1.61 3.94
N TYR A 73 9.57 2.32 2.98
CA TYR A 73 8.13 2.57 2.93
C TYR A 73 7.42 1.75 1.83
N SER A 74 8.07 0.68 1.38
CA SER A 74 7.61 -0.21 0.29
C SER A 74 7.32 0.49 -1.05
N THR A 75 7.84 1.70 -1.25
CA THR A 75 7.60 2.53 -2.44
C THR A 75 8.41 2.13 -3.66
N LYS A 76 9.48 1.35 -3.49
CA LYS A 76 10.40 1.04 -4.57
C LYS A 76 9.75 0.11 -5.60
N MET A 77 9.52 0.63 -6.80
CA MET A 77 9.14 -0.13 -7.97
C MET A 77 10.37 -0.81 -8.57
N LYS A 78 10.15 -1.92 -9.29
CA LYS A 78 11.19 -2.60 -10.06
C LYS A 78 11.61 -1.71 -11.23
N ASP A 79 12.91 -1.58 -11.47
CA ASP A 79 13.44 -0.74 -12.56
C ASP A 79 12.85 -1.12 -13.92
N LYS A 80 12.71 -2.42 -14.20
CA LYS A 80 12.06 -2.93 -15.41
C LYS A 80 10.61 -2.45 -15.57
N THR A 81 9.84 -2.31 -14.49
CA THR A 81 8.49 -1.75 -14.59
C THR A 81 8.56 -0.31 -15.08
N ILE A 82 9.49 0.47 -14.54
CA ILE A 82 9.64 1.88 -14.92
C ILE A 82 10.01 1.95 -16.41
N GLU A 83 11.00 1.18 -16.84
CA GLU A 83 11.41 1.12 -18.25
C GLU A 83 10.28 0.70 -19.20
N ASP A 84 9.52 -0.35 -18.85
CA ASP A 84 8.48 -0.90 -19.72
C ASP A 84 7.22 -0.03 -19.78
N TYR A 85 6.83 0.62 -18.67
CA TYR A 85 5.57 1.36 -18.53
C TYR A 85 5.71 2.88 -18.46
N GLN A 86 6.92 3.43 -18.58
CA GLN A 86 7.12 4.88 -18.66
C GLN A 86 6.39 5.44 -19.89
N TYR A 87 5.42 6.31 -19.69
CA TYR A 87 4.74 6.98 -20.79
C TYR A 87 5.61 8.14 -21.32
N PRO A 88 5.70 8.36 -22.65
CA PRO A 88 5.18 7.52 -23.75
C PRO A 88 6.19 6.49 -24.27
N ASP A 89 7.44 6.52 -23.79
CA ASP A 89 8.56 5.85 -24.46
C ASP A 89 8.77 4.38 -24.08
N GLY A 90 8.05 3.89 -23.08
CA GLY A 90 8.13 2.52 -22.60
C GLY A 90 7.62 1.52 -23.62
N ASN A 91 8.18 0.30 -23.56
CA ASN A 91 7.88 -0.77 -24.51
C ASN A 91 6.36 -1.03 -24.63
N VAL A 92 5.65 -1.02 -23.51
CA VAL A 92 4.20 -1.28 -23.48
C VAL A 92 3.43 -0.22 -24.26
N TRP A 93 3.79 1.06 -24.11
CA TRP A 93 3.10 2.15 -24.80
C TRP A 93 3.37 2.17 -26.30
N LYS A 94 4.61 1.86 -26.70
CA LYS A 94 5.01 1.75 -28.12
C LYS A 94 4.40 0.54 -28.83
N GLU A 95 4.03 -0.51 -28.10
CA GLU A 95 3.30 -1.65 -28.66
C GLU A 95 1.80 -1.37 -28.78
N MET A 96 1.25 -0.51 -27.91
CA MET A 96 -0.17 -0.17 -27.90
C MET A 96 -0.56 0.92 -28.91
N PHE A 97 0.39 1.74 -29.36
CA PHE A 97 0.18 2.90 -30.23
C PHE A 97 1.20 2.96 -31.36
#